data_AF-X0C2C8-F1
#
_entry.id   AF-X0C2C8-F1
#
_cell.length_a   1.000
_cell.length_b   1.000
_cell.length_c   1.000
_cell.angle_alpha   90.00
_cell.angle_beta   90.00
_cell.angle_gamma   90.00
#
_symmetry.space_group_name_H-M   'P 1'
#
loop_
_entity.id
_entity.type
_entity.pdbx_description
1 polymer ?
#
loop_
_entity_poly.entity_id
_entity_poly.type
_entity_poly.pdbx_seq_one_letter_code
_entity_poly.pdbx_strand_id
1 'polypeptide(L)'
;MTDMVRLANIPRGILPPKGSRYETEDERCTALADMHIAQLIFQHNGLATSEDGCRNKYVARQIFRRLTKQGQLPTFGFAEDNCSA
;
A
#
# COMPACT_ATOMS: atom_id res chain seq x y z
N MET A 1 5.91 -6.23 -8.57
CA MET A 1 4.65 -6.07 -9.34
C MET A 1 4.20 -7.37 -10.02
N THR A 2 5.10 -8.25 -10.48
CA THR A 2 4.73 -9.52 -11.15
C THR A 2 3.87 -10.43 -10.25
N ASP A 3 4.20 -10.51 -8.96
CA ASP A 3 3.44 -11.31 -7.98
C ASP A 3 2.06 -10.73 -7.65
N MET A 4 1.87 -9.42 -7.79
CA MET A 4 0.56 -8.78 -7.60
C MET A 4 -0.43 -9.20 -8.69
N VAL A 5 0.05 -9.28 -9.95
CA VAL A 5 -0.76 -9.77 -11.07
C VAL A 5 -1.02 -11.27 -10.94
N ARG A 6 -0.01 -12.06 -10.54
CA ARG A 6 -0.12 -13.53 -10.50
C ARG A 6 -0.86 -14.07 -9.28
N LEU A 7 -0.61 -13.53 -8.09
CA LEU A 7 -1.12 -14.07 -6.82
C LEU A 7 -2.39 -13.36 -6.35
N ALA A 8 -2.51 -12.05 -6.61
CA ALA A 8 -3.69 -11.27 -6.23
C ALA A 8 -4.65 -11.01 -7.41
N ASN A 9 -4.37 -11.59 -8.58
CA ASN A 9 -5.17 -11.47 -9.81
C ASN A 9 -5.55 -10.02 -10.17
N ILE A 10 -4.67 -9.06 -9.87
CA ILE A 10 -4.95 -7.64 -10.11
C ILE A 10 -4.88 -7.36 -11.61
N PRO A 11 -5.91 -6.71 -12.20
CA PRO A 11 -5.87 -6.24 -13.57
C PRO A 11 -4.67 -5.31 -13.81
N ARG A 12 -3.91 -5.55 -14.88
CA ARG A 12 -2.73 -4.74 -15.20
C ARG A 12 -3.02 -3.25 -15.38
N GLY A 13 -4.24 -2.89 -15.76
CA GLY A 13 -4.67 -1.49 -15.89
C GLY A 13 -4.78 -0.72 -14.57
N ILE A 14 -4.77 -1.42 -13.43
CA ILE A 14 -4.81 -0.81 -12.09
C ILE A 14 -3.40 -0.60 -11.54
N LEU A 15 -2.41 -1.30 -12.07
CA LEU A 15 -1.01 -1.12 -11.71
C LEU A 15 -0.41 0.05 -12.50
N PRO A 16 0.57 0.77 -11.94
CA PRO A 16 1.29 1.78 -12.69
C PRO A 16 1.92 1.19 -13.96
N PRO A 17 1.94 1.95 -15.06
CA PRO A 17 2.50 1.48 -16.32
C PRO A 17 3.96 1.05 -16.16
N LYS A 18 4.37 0.03 -16.91
CA LYS A 18 5.77 -0.45 -16.89
C LYS A 18 6.69 0.70 -17.30
N GLY A 19 7.66 1.02 -16.44
CA GLY A 19 8.60 2.12 -16.66
C GLY A 19 8.16 3.47 -16.09
N SER A 20 7.09 3.50 -15.28
CA SER A 20 6.78 4.65 -14.43
C SER A 20 8.02 5.02 -13.60
N ARG A 21 8.51 6.24 -13.77
CA ARG A 21 9.52 6.84 -12.88
C ARG A 21 8.77 7.74 -11.92
N TYR A 22 9.03 7.59 -10.64
CA TYR A 22 8.52 8.50 -9.62
C TYR A 22 9.58 9.58 -9.41
N GLU A 23 9.16 10.84 -9.46
CA GLU A 23 10.08 11.98 -9.30
C GLU A 23 10.37 12.24 -7.82
N THR A 24 9.43 11.84 -6.95
CA THR A 24 9.55 11.96 -5.50
C THR A 24 9.34 10.63 -4.78
N GLU A 25 9.92 10.50 -3.60
CA GLU A 25 9.67 9.35 -2.69
C GLU A 25 8.19 9.28 -2.29
N ASP A 26 7.52 10.43 -2.21
CA ASP A 26 6.10 10.53 -1.86
C ASP A 26 5.19 9.94 -2.95
N GLU A 27 5.46 10.24 -4.22
CA GLU A 27 4.76 9.65 -5.37
C GLU A 27 4.92 8.14 -5.41
N ARG A 28 6.15 7.66 -5.16
CA ARG A 28 6.44 6.22 -5.09
C ARG A 28 5.67 5.56 -3.95
N CYS A 29 5.67 6.16 -2.76
CA CYS A 29 4.95 5.66 -1.59
C CYS A 29 3.43 5.67 -1.78
N THR A 30 2.90 6.72 -2.41
CA THR A 30 1.48 6.82 -2.76
C THR A 30 1.06 5.74 -3.75
N ALA A 31 1.85 5.51 -4.79
CA ALA A 31 1.59 4.44 -5.76
C ALA A 31 1.65 3.05 -5.11
N LEU A 32 2.57 2.83 -4.15
CA LEU A 32 2.62 1.60 -3.35
C LEU A 32 1.39 1.45 -2.45
N ALA A 33 0.93 2.53 -1.83
CA ALA A 33 -0.28 2.52 -1.00
C ALA A 33 -1.53 2.15 -1.81
N ASP A 34 -1.69 2.73 -3.00
CA ASP A 34 -2.80 2.40 -3.90
C ASP A 34 -2.73 0.94 -4.37
N MET A 35 -1.54 0.41 -4.67
CA MET A 35 -1.36 -1.01 -5.00
C MET A 35 -1.71 -1.94 -3.83
N HIS A 36 -1.40 -1.57 -2.58
CA HIS A 36 -1.77 -2.38 -1.41
C HIS A 36 -3.28 -2.43 -1.16
N ILE A 37 -4.00 -1.36 -1.50
CA ILE A 37 -5.47 -1.36 -1.49
C ILE A 37 -6.01 -2.24 -2.61
N ALA A 38 -5.47 -2.13 -3.83
CA ALA A 38 -5.86 -2.98 -4.95
C ALA A 38 -5.64 -4.47 -4.62
N GLN A 39 -4.50 -4.83 -4.01
CA GLN A 39 -4.27 -6.20 -3.53
C GLN A 39 -5.37 -6.67 -2.61
N LEU A 40 -5.78 -5.87 -1.63
CA LEU A 40 -6.83 -6.27 -0.70
C LEU A 40 -8.19 -6.50 -1.39
N ILE A 41 -8.50 -5.69 -2.41
CA ILE A 41 -9.76 -5.77 -3.17
C ILE A 41 -9.81 -7.02 -4.06
N PHE A 42 -8.71 -7.32 -4.76
CA PHE A 42 -8.68 -8.40 -5.77
C PHE A 42 -8.21 -9.74 -5.21
N GLN A 43 -7.56 -9.75 -4.05
CA GLN A 43 -7.10 -10.98 -3.42
C GLN A 43 -8.32 -11.82 -2.99
N HIS A 44 -8.37 -13.05 -3.49
CA HIS A 44 -9.47 -13.98 -3.21
C HIS A 44 -9.68 -14.13 -1.70
N ASN A 45 -10.95 -14.18 -1.27
CA ASN A 45 -11.42 -14.22 0.13
C ASN A 45 -10.81 -15.34 1.03
N GLY A 46 -9.91 -16.18 0.52
CA GLY A 46 -9.19 -17.20 1.31
C GLY A 46 -7.99 -16.68 2.12
N LEU A 47 -7.58 -15.42 1.96
CA LEU A 47 -6.47 -14.83 2.73
C LEU A 47 -6.89 -14.04 3.97
N ALA A 48 -8.18 -13.76 4.10
CA ALA A 48 -8.77 -13.23 5.32
C ALA A 48 -9.09 -14.41 6.24
N THR A 49 -8.10 -14.85 7.01
CA THR A 49 -8.26 -15.94 7.99
C THR A 49 -9.23 -15.57 9.14
N SER A 50 -9.52 -14.27 9.31
CA SER A 50 -10.44 -13.72 10.31
C SER A 50 -10.98 -12.37 9.85
N GLU A 51 -12.23 -12.07 10.22
CA GLU A 51 -12.88 -10.77 9.96
C GLU A 51 -12.12 -9.61 10.59
N ASP A 52 -11.74 -9.71 11.87
CA ASP A 52 -10.95 -8.70 12.57
C ASP A 52 -9.58 -8.50 11.91
N GLY A 53 -8.94 -9.59 11.50
CA GLY A 53 -7.68 -9.53 10.77
C GLY A 53 -7.81 -8.80 9.43
N CYS A 54 -8.93 -8.98 8.73
CA CYS A 54 -9.25 -8.27 7.49
C CYS A 54 -9.47 -6.77 7.75
N ARG A 55 -10.29 -6.45 8.76
CA ARG A 55 -10.61 -5.06 9.14
C ARG A 55 -9.37 -4.29 9.55
N ASN A 56 -8.50 -4.87 10.38
CA ASN A 56 -7.25 -4.24 10.80
C ASN A 56 -6.31 -4.00 9.61
N LYS A 57 -6.18 -5.00 8.72
CA LYS A 57 -5.40 -4.87 7.48
C LYS A 57 -5.92 -3.77 6.56
N TYR A 58 -7.24 -3.59 6.47
CA TYR A 58 -7.88 -2.53 5.69
C TYR A 58 -7.61 -1.16 6.31
N VAL A 59 -7.87 -1.01 7.61
CA VAL A 59 -7.68 0.25 8.35
C VAL A 59 -6.22 0.70 8.28
N ALA A 60 -5.26 -0.20 8.55
CA ALA A 60 -3.84 0.13 8.48
C ALA A 60 -3.42 0.63 7.08
N ARG A 61 -3.90 -0.03 6.01
CA ARG A 61 -3.62 0.40 4.62
C ARG A 61 -4.27 1.74 4.28
N GLN A 62 -5.45 2.03 4.80
CA GLN A 62 -6.09 3.34 4.62
C GLN A 62 -5.36 4.46 5.35
N ILE A 63 -4.87 4.21 6.57
CA ILE A 63 -4.05 5.15 7.31
C ILE A 63 -2.76 5.43 6.53
N PHE A 64 -2.05 4.37 6.11
CA PHE A 64 -0.85 4.47 5.28
C PHE A 64 -1.08 5.30 4.01
N ARG A 65 -2.18 5.03 3.29
CA ARG A 65 -2.56 5.78 2.09
C ARG A 65 -2.85 7.26 2.36
N ARG A 66 -3.47 7.59 3.49
CA ARG A 66 -3.75 8.99 3.85
C ARG A 66 -2.48 9.74 4.20
N LEU A 67 -1.60 9.11 4.97
CA LEU A 67 -0.34 9.70 5.40
C LEU A 67 0.63 9.93 4.23
N THR A 68 0.73 8.95 3.32
CA THR A 68 1.50 9.10 2.08
C THR A 68 0.95 10.24 1.23
N LYS A 69 -0.36 10.30 0.98
CA LYS A 69 -0.95 11.41 0.20
C LYS A 69 -0.80 12.80 0.81
N GLN A 70 -0.55 12.88 2.11
CA GLN A 70 -0.36 14.14 2.83
C GLN A 70 1.12 14.49 3.01
N GLY A 71 2.06 13.65 2.56
CA GLY A 71 3.49 13.81 2.83
C GLY A 71 3.85 13.71 4.32
N GLN A 72 2.96 13.16 5.15
CA GLN A 72 3.09 13.09 6.60
C GLN A 72 3.59 11.73 7.10
N LEU A 73 3.82 10.79 6.18
CA LEU A 73 4.38 9.48 6.52
C LEU A 73 5.68 9.56 7.37
N PRO A 74 6.68 10.41 7.05
CA PRO A 74 7.92 10.46 7.83
C PRO A 74 7.75 11.13 9.20
N THR A 75 6.66 11.85 9.45
CA THR A 75 6.39 12.51 10.73
C THR A 75 5.46 11.67 11.61
N PHE A 76 4.67 10.77 11.01
CA PHE A 76 3.70 9.96 11.72
C PHE A 76 4.37 8.82 12.48
N GLY A 77 4.29 8.85 13.81
CA GLY A 77 4.88 7.83 14.69
C GLY A 77 6.38 8.00 14.94
N PHE A 78 7.08 8.80 14.13
CA PHE A 78 8.53 9.03 14.25
C PHE A 78 8.92 10.28 15.06
N ALA A 79 7.96 11.00 15.64
CA ALA A 79 8.27 12.16 16.50
C ALA A 79 9.12 11.80 17.73
N GLU A 80 9.15 10.52 18.12
CA GLU A 80 9.97 10.00 19.23
C GLU A 80 10.99 8.92 18.81
N ASP A 81 10.94 8.45 17.56
CA ASP A 81 11.85 7.41 17.07
C ASP A 81 13.07 8.05 16.39
N ASN A 82 14.15 8.21 17.16
CA ASN A 82 15.49 8.42 16.64
C ASN A 82 15.99 7.11 15.99
N CYS A 83 15.40 6.71 14.86
CA CYS A 83 15.88 5.58 14.07
C CYS A 83 17.20 5.97 13.39
N SER A 84 18.30 5.85 14.13
CA SER A 84 19.65 5.77 13.56
C SER A 84 19.73 4.56 12.63
N ALA A 85 20.24 4.80 11.42
CA ALA A 85 20.49 3.83 10.36
C ALA A 85 21.53 2.75 10.74
#